data_AF-C3ZS93-F1
#
_entry.id   AF-C3ZS93-F1
#
_cell.length_a   1.000
_cell.length_b   1.000
_cell.length_c   1.000
_cell.angle_alpha   90.00
_cell.angle_beta   90.00
_cell.angle_gamma   90.00
#
_symmetry.space_group_name_H-M   'P 1'
#
loop_
_entity.id
_entity.type
_entity.pdbx_description
1 polymer ?
#
loop_
_entity_poly.entity_id
_entity_poly.type
_entity_poly.pdbx_seq_one_letter_code
_entity_poly.pdbx_strand_id
1 'polypeptide(L)'
;RKAISRSYLRGQDHTHHGPNQHHLKHGGERQLKTSVDWTDNAVNGEHIWTDTKESGDFCYVGEQDCLVNFFKSGPRKKCLGCKILVHVGCMHVLEKINFRCRPTFREPGTKGSRETFVRHHWVHRRRQEGKCKQCSKPFHQKFSFHSKEIVAISCSWCKAAYHNKVSCFMMQHIEEQCTLGAHAGVIVPPSWIMKVPKNRMSIKSSLKKKKRPSIKRKSLKESKSKAFMIKPVASPFIKPLLVFVNPKSGGNQGAKIMQKFIWYLNPRQVFDLSQGGPREALEMYRKVANLRILACGGDGTAGWILSTLDSLGMNPPPPVAVLPLGTGNDLARTLNWGGGYTDEPISKILSHVEDGPVVQLDRWNLQVSPNRQVAADEGDEGGDKVSRWSSWLLIEQLGCHEANPEKFNSRFRNKMFYAGAGGRELMKGSSKDLAKYVQVVVSRLCDDIDMTAKVQELKLHCLLFLNIPRYCSGTVPWGNPSSSQHPELEPQRHDDGYLEVLGFTPATMATLQVGGHGERLCQCREARITTYKTIPMQVDGEPCRLAPASVHITLRNQANVVLKSKRRTPTALSAE
;
A
#
# COMPACT_ATOMS: atom_id res chain seq x y z
N ARG A 1 21.26 35.14 -20.81
CA ARG A 1 19.84 35.59 -20.86
C ARG A 1 18.97 34.47 -20.28
N LYS A 2 18.26 34.72 -19.18
CA LYS A 2 17.39 33.72 -18.53
C LYS A 2 16.18 33.43 -19.42
N ALA A 3 15.66 32.20 -19.39
CA ALA A 3 14.56 31.79 -20.26
C ALA A 3 13.28 32.57 -19.93
N ILE A 4 12.88 32.52 -18.66
CA ILE A 4 11.58 32.98 -18.18
C ILE A 4 11.71 33.46 -16.73
N SER A 5 11.04 34.55 -16.38
CA SER A 5 10.99 35.05 -15.00
C SER A 5 10.04 34.21 -14.13
N ARG A 6 10.23 34.24 -12.80
CA ARG A 6 9.31 33.58 -11.86
C ARG A 6 7.87 34.06 -11.99
N SER A 7 7.64 35.32 -12.36
CA SER A 7 6.30 35.89 -12.53
C SER A 7 5.56 35.27 -13.72
N TYR A 8 6.26 34.97 -14.81
CA TYR A 8 5.62 34.49 -16.03
C TYR A 8 5.06 33.06 -15.89
N LEU A 9 5.78 32.13 -15.24
CA LEU A 9 5.24 30.79 -14.95
C LEU A 9 4.11 30.78 -13.90
N ARG A 10 3.85 31.91 -13.23
CA ARG A 10 2.70 32.06 -12.32
C ARG A 10 1.39 32.39 -13.07
N GLY A 11 1.46 32.83 -14.33
CA GLY A 11 0.34 33.44 -15.06
C GLY A 11 -0.48 32.53 -15.99
N GLN A 12 -0.49 31.20 -15.80
CA GLN A 12 -1.09 30.29 -16.80
C GLN A 12 -2.41 29.60 -16.45
N ASP A 13 -3.13 30.09 -15.44
CA ASP A 13 -4.55 29.78 -15.21
C ASP A 13 -5.44 31.00 -15.55
N HIS A 14 -5.20 31.66 -16.69
CA HIS A 14 -6.12 32.68 -17.21
C HIS A 14 -7.24 32.05 -18.04
N THR A 15 -8.21 31.45 -17.36
CA THR A 15 -9.61 31.54 -17.81
C THR A 15 -10.27 32.62 -16.96
N HIS A 16 -10.66 33.73 -17.58
CA HIS A 16 -11.37 34.84 -16.95
C HIS A 16 -12.60 34.33 -16.18
N HIS A 17 -12.49 34.27 -14.85
CA HIS A 17 -13.62 34.38 -13.95
C HIS A 17 -13.38 35.62 -13.10
N GLY A 18 -14.29 36.59 -13.21
CA GLY A 18 -14.20 37.88 -12.53
C GLY A 18 -14.12 37.73 -11.00
N PRO A 19 -13.67 38.78 -10.30
CA PRO A 19 -13.48 38.71 -8.86
C PRO A 19 -14.84 38.65 -8.17
N ASN A 20 -15.24 37.47 -7.70
CA ASN A 20 -16.27 37.38 -6.66
C ASN A 20 -15.66 37.91 -5.36
N GLN A 21 -16.00 39.15 -5.02
CA GLN A 21 -15.80 39.71 -3.70
C GLN A 21 -16.57 38.84 -2.69
N HIS A 22 -15.86 37.99 -1.95
CA HIS A 22 -16.34 37.48 -0.69
C HIS A 22 -15.71 38.30 0.42
N HIS A 23 -16.59 38.93 1.20
CA HIS A 23 -16.31 39.66 2.43
C HIS A 23 -15.20 39.01 3.27
N LEU A 24 -14.20 39.83 3.60
CA LEU A 24 -13.26 39.59 4.69
C LEU A 24 -14.05 39.38 6.00
N LYS A 25 -14.11 38.14 6.47
CA LYS A 25 -14.26 37.86 7.90
C LYS A 25 -12.88 37.51 8.46
N HIS A 26 -12.48 38.28 9.46
CA HIS A 26 -11.27 38.08 10.25
C HIS A 26 -11.21 36.69 10.90
N GLY A 27 -10.01 36.11 10.95
CA GLY A 27 -9.52 35.37 12.12
C GLY A 27 -9.88 33.89 12.23
N GLY A 28 -9.37 33.06 11.32
CA GLY A 28 -9.13 31.64 11.58
C GLY A 28 -7.91 31.20 10.79
N GLU A 29 -6.84 30.80 11.46
CA GLU A 29 -5.66 30.24 10.79
C GLU A 29 -6.10 29.07 9.91
N ARG A 30 -6.05 29.24 8.58
CA ARG A 30 -6.39 28.18 7.63
C ARG A 30 -5.41 27.03 7.85
N GLN A 31 -5.88 25.93 8.45
CA GLN A 31 -5.05 24.76 8.70
C GLN A 31 -4.43 24.27 7.39
N LEU A 32 -3.10 24.07 7.42
CA LEU A 32 -2.34 23.59 6.29
C LEU A 32 -2.70 22.13 6.01
N LYS A 33 -3.10 21.83 4.77
CA LYS A 33 -3.45 20.47 4.38
C LYS A 33 -2.21 19.58 4.35
N THR A 34 -2.23 18.50 5.12
CA THR A 34 -1.19 17.47 5.19
C THR A 34 -1.56 16.19 4.43
N SER A 35 -2.83 16.05 4.05
CA SER A 35 -3.38 14.94 3.29
C SER A 35 -4.24 15.42 2.12
N VAL A 36 -4.63 14.48 1.25
CA VAL A 36 -5.49 14.73 0.10
C VAL A 36 -6.95 14.84 0.55
N ASP A 37 -7.62 15.92 0.15
CA ASP A 37 -9.02 16.15 0.45
C ASP A 37 -9.94 15.48 -0.59
N TRP A 38 -10.77 14.54 -0.13
CA TRP A 38 -11.77 13.83 -0.94
C TRP A 38 -13.20 14.35 -0.74
N THR A 39 -13.37 15.45 -0.02
CA THR A 39 -14.69 16.06 0.22
C THR A 39 -15.08 17.05 -0.88
N ASP A 40 -16.32 17.53 -0.83
CA ASP A 40 -16.80 18.59 -1.73
C ASP A 40 -16.02 19.91 -1.58
N ASN A 41 -15.24 20.08 -0.52
CA ASN A 41 -14.45 21.28 -0.26
C ASN A 41 -13.04 21.22 -0.88
N ALA A 42 -12.69 20.11 -1.53
CA ALA A 42 -11.41 19.97 -2.21
C ALA A 42 -11.22 21.05 -3.29
N VAL A 43 -10.05 21.70 -3.29
CA VAL A 43 -9.72 22.75 -4.26
C VAL A 43 -8.57 22.28 -5.15
N ASN A 44 -8.68 22.51 -6.45
CA ASN A 44 -7.63 22.13 -7.38
C ASN A 44 -6.39 23.01 -7.23
N GLY A 45 -5.21 22.39 -7.33
CA GLY A 45 -3.92 23.07 -7.15
C GLY A 45 -3.57 23.40 -5.70
N GLU A 46 -4.24 22.80 -4.71
CA GLU A 46 -3.80 22.88 -3.31
C GLU A 46 -2.47 22.15 -3.08
N HIS A 47 -1.62 22.72 -2.24
CA HIS A 47 -0.36 22.10 -1.82
C HIS A 47 -0.60 21.14 -0.66
N ILE A 48 0.08 19.99 -0.67
CA ILE A 48 0.08 19.00 0.41
C ILE A 48 1.39 19.16 1.17
N TRP A 49 1.33 19.65 2.40
CA TRP A 49 2.50 20.07 3.17
C TRP A 49 2.97 18.99 4.14
N THR A 50 4.29 18.85 4.26
CA THR A 50 4.95 18.13 5.36
C THR A 50 5.99 19.03 6.01
N ASP A 51 6.26 18.81 7.29
CA ASP A 51 7.42 19.39 7.96
C ASP A 51 8.73 18.87 7.35
N THR A 52 9.73 19.74 7.32
CA THR A 52 11.08 19.40 6.86
C THR A 52 12.13 20.08 7.73
N LYS A 53 13.19 19.34 8.03
CA LYS A 53 14.37 19.84 8.74
C LYS A 53 15.53 20.18 7.78
N GLU A 54 15.29 20.16 6.47
CA GLU A 54 16.29 20.46 5.43
C GLU A 54 16.78 21.93 5.58
N SER A 55 17.90 22.10 6.29
CA SER A 55 18.50 23.40 6.62
C SER A 55 19.20 24.05 5.43
N GLY A 56 19.56 23.29 4.40
CA GLY A 56 20.33 23.76 3.23
C GLY A 56 19.53 24.18 1.99
N ASP A 57 18.20 24.07 2.01
CA ASP A 57 17.37 24.42 0.86
C ASP A 57 16.67 25.78 1.01
N PHE A 58 16.55 26.51 -0.10
CA PHE A 58 16.03 27.88 -0.12
C PHE A 58 14.50 27.94 -0.16
N CYS A 59 13.92 28.94 0.50
CA CYS A 59 12.51 29.27 0.37
C CYS A 59 12.14 29.61 -1.09
N TYR A 60 11.05 29.03 -1.58
CA TYR A 60 10.62 29.12 -2.97
C TYR A 60 10.24 30.55 -3.36
N VAL A 61 9.60 31.27 -2.43
CA VAL A 61 9.17 32.67 -2.57
C VAL A 61 10.33 33.56 -3.05
N GLY A 62 11.56 33.29 -2.58
CA GLY A 62 12.76 33.99 -3.02
C GLY A 62 13.21 35.05 -2.04
N GLU A 63 14.43 35.54 -2.17
CA GLU A 63 15.05 36.41 -1.17
C GLU A 63 14.33 37.76 -1.02
N GLN A 64 13.88 38.35 -2.14
CA GLN A 64 13.20 39.66 -2.14
C GLN A 64 11.85 39.63 -1.39
N ASP A 65 11.16 38.50 -1.43
CA ASP A 65 9.80 38.34 -0.91
C ASP A 65 9.77 37.49 0.38
N CYS A 66 10.93 37.04 0.88
CA CYS A 66 11.02 36.17 2.06
C CYS A 66 11.02 36.99 3.34
N LEU A 67 9.99 36.80 4.16
CA LEU A 67 9.79 37.54 5.41
C LEU A 67 10.62 37.02 6.59
N VAL A 68 11.13 35.79 6.49
CA VAL A 68 12.06 35.24 7.48
C VAL A 68 13.47 35.65 7.07
N ASN A 69 14.14 36.44 7.91
CA ASN A 69 15.53 36.86 7.70
C ASN A 69 16.39 35.66 7.29
N PHE A 70 17.05 35.78 6.13
CA PHE A 70 17.76 34.70 5.44
C PHE A 70 18.79 33.96 6.31
N PHE A 71 19.32 34.63 7.34
CA PHE A 71 20.32 34.13 8.28
C PHE A 71 19.75 33.39 9.51
N LYS A 72 18.42 33.36 9.71
CA LYS A 72 17.78 32.55 10.76
C LYS A 72 17.05 31.35 10.12
N SER A 73 17.42 30.14 10.53
CA SER A 73 16.75 28.89 10.18
C SER A 73 15.35 28.81 10.80
N GLY A 74 14.36 29.43 10.15
CA GLY A 74 12.96 29.30 10.54
C GLY A 74 12.34 27.95 10.12
N PRO A 75 11.23 27.52 10.75
CA PRO A 75 10.51 26.32 10.37
C PRO A 75 10.01 26.40 8.92
N ARG A 76 10.15 25.29 8.20
CA ARG A 76 9.80 25.18 6.77
C ARG A 76 8.85 24.03 6.53
N LYS A 77 8.02 24.19 5.50
CA LYS A 77 7.13 23.16 4.97
C LYS A 77 7.56 22.80 3.55
N LYS A 78 7.48 21.52 3.22
CA LYS A 78 7.75 20.95 1.89
C LYS A 78 6.45 20.51 1.25
N CYS A 79 6.20 20.92 0.02
CA CYS A 79 5.06 20.39 -0.74
C CYS A 79 5.41 18.99 -1.28
N LEU A 80 4.59 17.99 -1.00
CA LEU A 80 4.81 16.61 -1.46
C LEU A 80 4.62 16.46 -2.98
N GLY A 81 3.69 17.23 -3.56
CA GLY A 81 3.37 17.19 -4.98
C GLY A 81 4.37 17.94 -5.86
N CYS A 82 4.75 19.17 -5.52
CA CYS A 82 5.67 19.95 -6.36
C CYS A 82 7.09 20.10 -5.79
N LYS A 83 7.36 19.63 -4.57
CA LYS A 83 8.68 19.69 -3.90
C LYS A 83 9.23 21.12 -3.75
N ILE A 84 8.36 22.12 -3.69
CA ILE A 84 8.77 23.46 -3.23
C ILE A 84 8.93 23.45 -1.71
N LEU A 85 9.77 24.32 -1.21
CA LEU A 85 10.02 24.54 0.22
C LEU A 85 9.68 25.97 0.55
N VAL A 86 8.88 26.19 1.59
CA VAL A 86 8.42 27.52 1.99
C VAL A 86 8.50 27.62 3.51
N HIS A 87 9.01 28.74 4.03
CA HIS A 87 8.92 29.01 5.46
C HIS A 87 7.47 29.15 5.89
N VAL A 88 7.13 28.72 7.10
CA VAL A 88 5.77 28.86 7.63
C VAL A 88 5.29 30.33 7.56
N GLY A 89 6.14 31.28 7.94
CA GLY A 89 5.85 32.71 7.84
C GLY A 89 5.70 33.26 6.41
N CYS A 90 6.16 32.54 5.38
CA CYS A 90 6.09 32.96 3.97
C CYS A 90 4.93 32.31 3.20
N MET A 91 4.08 31.52 3.86
CA MET A 91 2.99 30.80 3.19
C MET A 91 1.94 31.76 2.60
N HIS A 92 1.60 32.83 3.31
CA HIS A 92 0.69 33.86 2.78
C HIS A 92 1.30 34.61 1.58
N VAL A 93 2.63 34.71 1.50
CA VAL A 93 3.30 35.30 0.33
C VAL A 93 3.19 34.37 -0.87
N LEU A 94 3.31 33.05 -0.67
CA LEU A 94 3.06 32.03 -1.70
C LEU A 94 1.64 32.16 -2.28
N GLU A 95 0.65 32.43 -1.43
CA GLU A 95 -0.74 32.67 -1.84
C GLU A 95 -0.89 33.97 -2.62
N LYS A 96 -0.27 35.07 -2.17
CA LYS A 96 -0.25 36.36 -2.88
C LYS A 96 0.32 36.25 -4.29
N ILE A 97 1.35 35.42 -4.48
CA ILE A 97 1.94 35.18 -5.80
C ILE A 97 1.19 34.12 -6.63
N ASN A 98 0.07 33.59 -6.11
CA ASN A 98 -0.82 32.61 -6.73
C ASN A 98 -0.10 31.39 -7.33
N PHE A 99 0.99 30.93 -6.71
CA PHE A 99 1.67 29.72 -7.16
C PHE A 99 0.93 28.49 -6.63
N ARG A 100 0.07 27.90 -7.46
CA ARG A 100 -0.68 26.69 -7.14
C ARG A 100 0.16 25.43 -7.39
N CYS A 101 -0.21 24.34 -6.73
CA CYS A 101 0.35 23.02 -7.01
C CYS A 101 -0.24 22.45 -8.30
N ARG A 102 0.29 21.30 -8.73
CA ARG A 102 -0.23 20.59 -9.89
C ARG A 102 -1.68 20.13 -9.65
N PRO A 103 -2.58 20.30 -10.62
CA PRO A 103 -3.96 19.82 -10.53
C PRO A 103 -4.04 18.32 -10.27
N THR A 104 -4.96 17.86 -9.43
CA THR A 104 -5.12 16.41 -9.12
C THR A 104 -6.44 15.82 -9.61
N PHE A 105 -7.39 16.67 -10.00
CA PHE A 105 -8.70 16.31 -10.52
C PHE A 105 -9.22 17.41 -11.46
N ARG A 106 -10.36 17.17 -12.09
CA ARG A 106 -11.10 18.11 -12.93
C ARG A 106 -12.30 18.70 -12.19
N GLU A 107 -12.44 20.02 -12.25
CA GLU A 107 -13.60 20.75 -11.72
C GLU A 107 -14.85 20.58 -12.62
N PRO A 108 -16.06 20.61 -12.04
CA PRO A 108 -17.29 20.53 -12.80
C PRO A 108 -17.61 21.90 -13.45
N GLY A 109 -17.77 21.96 -14.78
CA GLY A 109 -18.45 23.11 -15.40
C GLY A 109 -17.75 23.84 -16.54
N THR A 110 -16.56 23.45 -17.01
CA THR A 110 -16.01 24.00 -18.27
C THR A 110 -16.77 23.44 -19.49
N LYS A 111 -17.99 23.95 -19.73
CA LYS A 111 -18.71 23.82 -21.00
C LYS A 111 -17.94 24.62 -22.07
N GLY A 112 -16.86 24.04 -22.58
CA GLY A 112 -16.01 24.66 -23.60
C GLY A 112 -14.61 24.07 -23.66
N SER A 113 -14.00 23.77 -22.51
CA SER A 113 -12.71 23.06 -22.45
C SER A 113 -12.94 21.57 -22.21
N ARG A 114 -13.02 20.79 -23.29
CA ARG A 114 -12.75 19.35 -23.26
C ARG A 114 -11.24 19.13 -23.15
N GLU A 115 -10.56 19.75 -22.20
CA GLU A 115 -9.18 19.39 -21.89
C GLU A 115 -9.17 17.98 -21.29
N THR A 116 -9.00 17.01 -22.18
CA THR A 116 -8.78 15.60 -21.89
C THR A 116 -7.31 15.33 -21.57
N PHE A 117 -6.43 16.26 -21.94
CA PHE A 117 -4.99 16.17 -21.75
C PHE A 117 -4.51 16.85 -20.47
N VAL A 118 -3.33 16.45 -20.00
CA VAL A 118 -2.71 17.00 -18.79
C VAL A 118 -1.71 18.07 -19.21
N ARG A 119 -1.76 19.25 -18.60
CA ARG A 119 -0.75 20.30 -18.81
C ARG A 119 0.48 20.09 -17.95
N HIS A 120 1.62 20.60 -18.40
CA HIS A 120 2.83 20.60 -17.59
C HIS A 120 2.64 21.52 -16.36
N HIS A 121 3.18 21.09 -15.22
CA HIS A 121 3.31 21.96 -14.04
C HIS A 121 4.80 22.26 -13.82
N TRP A 122 5.26 23.36 -14.42
CA TRP A 122 6.64 23.80 -14.41
C TRP A 122 7.02 24.49 -13.10
N VAL A 123 8.14 24.06 -12.52
CA VAL A 123 8.64 24.58 -11.24
C VAL A 123 10.07 25.07 -11.42
N HIS A 124 10.34 26.28 -10.96
CA HIS A 124 11.69 26.81 -10.91
C HIS A 124 12.52 26.11 -9.83
N ARG A 125 13.71 25.63 -10.19
CA ARG A 125 14.61 24.87 -9.31
C ARG A 125 15.96 25.57 -9.18
N ARG A 126 16.42 25.71 -7.93
CA ARG A 126 17.81 26.09 -7.61
C ARG A 126 18.76 24.89 -7.54
N ARG A 127 18.20 23.70 -7.32
CA ARG A 127 18.91 22.42 -7.36
C ARG A 127 18.10 21.45 -8.21
N GLN A 128 18.77 20.80 -9.15
CA GLN A 128 18.18 19.81 -10.04
C GLN A 128 19.23 18.74 -10.31
N GLU A 129 18.81 17.48 -10.22
CA GLU A 129 19.63 16.33 -10.56
C GLU A 129 19.37 15.91 -12.01
N GLY A 130 20.33 15.16 -12.58
CA GLY A 130 20.24 14.63 -13.93
C GLY A 130 20.75 15.61 -15.00
N LYS A 131 20.21 15.46 -16.21
CA LYS A 131 20.63 16.18 -17.41
C LYS A 131 19.46 16.95 -18.02
N CYS A 132 19.77 18.09 -18.65
CA CYS A 132 18.80 18.89 -19.38
C CYS A 132 18.28 18.09 -20.59
N LYS A 133 16.95 18.06 -20.79
CA LYS A 133 16.33 17.31 -21.89
C LYS A 133 16.68 17.87 -23.27
N GLN A 134 16.94 19.18 -23.40
CA GLN A 134 17.26 19.81 -24.69
C GLN A 134 18.72 19.64 -25.10
N CYS A 135 19.66 19.91 -24.19
CA CYS A 135 21.09 19.95 -24.53
C CYS A 135 21.89 18.77 -23.97
N SER A 136 21.25 17.87 -23.21
CA SER A 136 21.87 16.69 -22.57
C SER A 136 23.02 16.98 -21.59
N LYS A 137 23.32 18.26 -21.33
CA LYS A 137 24.35 18.67 -20.36
C LYS A 137 23.81 18.58 -18.93
N PRO A 138 24.65 18.22 -17.95
CA PRO A 138 24.25 18.17 -16.54
C PRO A 138 23.85 19.55 -16.01
N PHE A 139 23.03 19.57 -14.96
CA PHE A 139 22.78 20.79 -14.21
C PHE A 139 24.00 21.10 -13.34
N HIS A 140 24.75 22.15 -13.69
CA HIS A 140 25.87 22.58 -12.86
C HIS A 140 25.36 23.04 -11.50
N GLN A 141 25.60 22.23 -10.48
CA GLN A 141 25.54 22.65 -9.09
C GLN A 141 26.82 23.45 -8.86
N LYS A 142 26.77 24.78 -8.96
CA LYS A 142 27.90 25.58 -8.48
C LYS A 142 28.05 25.24 -6.99
N PHE A 143 29.16 24.62 -6.59
CA PHE A 143 29.48 24.20 -5.21
C PHE A 143 29.55 25.35 -4.19
N SER A 144 29.17 26.57 -4.59
CA SER A 144 28.89 27.64 -3.63
C SER A 144 27.60 27.31 -2.90
N PHE A 145 27.75 27.02 -1.59
CA PHE A 145 26.67 26.90 -0.61
C PHE A 145 25.70 28.11 -0.58
N HIS A 146 26.00 29.16 -1.35
CA HIS A 146 25.25 30.41 -1.45
C HIS A 146 24.76 30.73 -2.88
N SER A 147 24.81 29.80 -3.85
CA SER A 147 24.36 30.14 -5.21
C SER A 147 22.85 30.35 -5.29
N LYS A 148 22.46 31.62 -5.48
CA LYS A 148 21.07 32.12 -5.41
C LYS A 148 20.24 31.86 -6.68
N GLU A 149 20.90 31.38 -7.75
CA GLU A 149 20.34 31.35 -9.09
C GLU A 149 19.43 30.13 -9.34
N ILE A 150 18.37 30.35 -10.11
CA ILE A 150 17.54 29.27 -10.64
C ILE A 150 18.31 28.61 -11.78
N VAL A 151 18.74 27.37 -11.57
CA VAL A 151 19.53 26.61 -12.54
C VAL A 151 18.66 25.83 -13.53
N ALA A 152 17.42 25.50 -13.16
CA ALA A 152 16.55 24.66 -13.97
C ALA A 152 15.05 25.02 -13.86
N ILE A 153 14.31 24.62 -14.88
CA ILE A 153 12.84 24.58 -14.92
C ILE A 153 12.47 23.10 -15.08
N SER A 154 11.72 22.54 -14.12
CA SER A 154 11.33 21.12 -14.17
C SER A 154 9.85 20.88 -13.95
N CYS A 155 9.28 19.97 -14.74
CA CYS A 155 7.88 19.60 -14.65
C CYS A 155 7.66 18.63 -13.49
N SER A 156 6.73 18.95 -12.60
CA SER A 156 6.39 18.07 -11.47
C SER A 156 5.60 16.82 -11.84
N TRP A 157 5.07 16.71 -13.06
CA TRP A 157 4.42 15.51 -13.59
C TRP A 157 5.46 14.61 -14.29
N CYS A 158 5.81 14.93 -15.54
CA CYS A 158 6.70 14.09 -16.36
C CYS A 158 8.19 14.10 -15.98
N LYS A 159 8.58 14.92 -14.99
CA LYS A 159 9.96 15.06 -14.50
C LYS A 159 10.96 15.59 -15.54
N ALA A 160 10.50 16.00 -16.72
CA ALA A 160 11.34 16.70 -17.69
C ALA A 160 11.94 17.96 -17.05
N ALA A 161 13.24 18.17 -17.26
CA ALA A 161 13.97 19.30 -16.72
C ALA A 161 14.82 19.94 -17.80
N TYR A 162 14.87 21.26 -17.79
CA TYR A 162 15.61 22.07 -18.74
C TYR A 162 16.43 23.12 -18.00
N HIS A 163 17.59 23.52 -18.54
CA HIS A 163 18.31 24.67 -17.98
C HIS A 163 17.45 25.92 -18.08
N ASN A 164 17.58 26.82 -17.11
CA ASN A 164 16.93 28.13 -17.15
C ASN A 164 17.63 29.09 -18.15
N LYS A 165 17.65 28.71 -19.43
CA LYS A 165 18.25 29.45 -20.54
C LYS A 165 17.32 29.35 -21.74
N VAL A 166 17.14 30.43 -22.48
CA VAL A 166 16.24 30.47 -23.66
C VAL A 166 16.59 29.37 -24.68
N SER A 167 17.88 29.05 -24.83
CA SER A 167 18.36 27.97 -25.71
C SER A 167 18.00 26.55 -25.24
N CYS A 168 17.52 26.39 -24.01
CA CYS A 168 17.15 25.10 -23.46
C CYS A 168 15.65 25.01 -23.14
N PHE A 169 14.99 26.12 -22.80
CA PHE A 169 13.58 26.14 -22.46
C PHE A 169 12.88 27.25 -23.25
N MET A 170 12.10 26.86 -24.25
CA MET A 170 11.31 27.73 -25.11
C MET A 170 9.86 27.83 -24.62
N MET A 171 9.16 28.89 -25.04
CA MET A 171 7.77 29.15 -24.65
C MET A 171 6.79 28.05 -25.10
N GLN A 172 7.09 27.40 -26.23
CA GLN A 172 6.27 26.32 -26.79
C GLN A 172 6.11 25.12 -25.83
N HIS A 173 7.15 24.80 -25.04
CA HIS A 173 7.09 23.72 -24.04
C HIS A 173 6.06 23.97 -22.94
N ILE A 174 5.56 25.19 -22.82
CA ILE A 174 4.55 25.52 -21.83
C ILE A 174 3.15 25.18 -22.33
N GLU A 175 2.91 25.31 -23.63
CA GLU A 175 1.63 24.99 -24.28
C GLU A 175 1.52 23.51 -24.65
N GLU A 176 2.66 22.81 -24.74
CA GLU A 176 2.72 21.37 -24.98
C GLU A 176 1.94 20.54 -23.93
N GLN A 177 1.45 19.38 -24.39
CA GLN A 177 0.78 18.42 -23.52
C GLN A 177 1.78 17.60 -22.72
N CYS A 178 1.51 17.44 -21.43
CA CYS A 178 2.35 16.63 -20.55
C CYS A 178 2.10 15.14 -20.78
N THR A 179 3.17 14.44 -21.16
CA THR A 179 3.16 12.99 -21.35
C THR A 179 3.15 12.18 -20.06
N LEU A 180 3.12 12.83 -18.87
CA LEU A 180 3.27 12.21 -17.54
C LEU A 180 4.60 11.46 -17.30
N GLY A 181 5.47 11.38 -18.31
CA GLY A 181 6.84 10.86 -18.20
C GLY A 181 6.91 9.33 -18.26
N ALA A 182 8.00 8.78 -17.73
CA ALA A 182 8.31 7.35 -17.82
C ALA A 182 7.27 6.43 -17.17
N HIS A 183 6.49 6.94 -16.20
CA HIS A 183 5.50 6.18 -15.42
C HIS A 183 4.06 6.51 -15.84
N ALA A 184 3.85 7.02 -17.05
CA ALA A 184 2.53 7.40 -17.54
C ALA A 184 1.53 6.23 -17.51
N GLY A 185 1.99 5.00 -17.73
CA GLY A 185 1.17 3.80 -17.73
C GLY A 185 0.57 3.45 -16.37
N VAL A 186 1.18 3.89 -15.26
CA VAL A 186 0.67 3.65 -13.90
C VAL A 186 -0.04 4.86 -13.28
N ILE A 187 0.22 6.07 -13.78
CA ILE A 187 -0.35 7.30 -13.23
C ILE A 187 -1.82 7.46 -13.64
N VAL A 188 -2.72 7.53 -12.66
CA VAL A 188 -4.10 8.03 -12.87
C VAL A 188 -4.07 9.54 -13.21
N PRO A 189 -4.40 9.95 -14.44
CA PRO A 189 -4.37 11.36 -14.83
C PRO A 189 -5.45 12.18 -14.11
N PRO A 190 -5.20 13.47 -13.81
CA PRO A 190 -6.23 14.38 -13.26
C PRO A 190 -7.50 14.45 -14.11
N SER A 191 -7.40 14.26 -15.43
CA SER A 191 -8.54 14.27 -16.35
C SER A 191 -9.53 13.11 -16.13
N TRP A 192 -9.11 12.02 -15.47
CA TRP A 192 -9.97 10.90 -15.12
C TRP A 192 -10.77 11.13 -13.85
N ILE A 193 -10.28 11.99 -12.95
CA ILE A 193 -10.87 12.22 -11.64
C ILE A 193 -11.75 13.45 -11.72
N MET A 194 -13.07 13.27 -11.65
CA MET A 194 -14.01 14.40 -11.72
C MET A 194 -14.62 14.67 -10.36
N LYS A 195 -14.59 15.94 -9.95
CA LYS A 195 -15.39 16.41 -8.81
C LYS A 195 -16.85 16.55 -9.25
N VAL A 196 -17.76 16.01 -8.45
CA VAL A 196 -19.20 16.02 -8.72
C VAL A 196 -19.80 17.32 -8.15
N PRO A 197 -20.53 18.12 -8.94
CA PRO A 197 -21.13 19.35 -8.43
C PRO A 197 -22.32 19.03 -7.52
N LYS A 198 -22.46 19.80 -6.43
CA LYS A 198 -23.47 19.62 -5.36
C LYS A 198 -24.93 19.58 -5.87
N ASN A 199 -25.24 20.16 -7.05
CA ASN A 199 -26.62 20.37 -7.52
C ASN A 199 -27.18 19.31 -8.48
N ARG A 200 -26.53 18.16 -8.68
CA ARG A 200 -27.00 17.17 -9.68
C ARG A 200 -28.15 16.25 -9.24
N MET A 201 -28.88 16.61 -8.19
CA MET A 201 -29.98 15.81 -7.64
C MET A 201 -31.39 16.40 -7.77
N SER A 202 -31.61 17.62 -8.26
CA SER A 202 -32.97 18.21 -8.31
C SER A 202 -33.68 18.25 -9.68
N ILE A 203 -33.04 17.86 -10.80
CA ILE A 203 -33.60 18.08 -12.16
C ILE A 203 -33.92 16.78 -12.91
N LYS A 204 -34.41 15.76 -12.22
CA LYS A 204 -34.98 14.55 -12.87
C LYS A 204 -36.38 14.17 -12.39
N SER A 205 -37.13 15.07 -11.76
CA SER A 205 -38.51 14.80 -11.33
C SER A 205 -39.59 15.70 -11.96
N SER A 206 -39.26 16.66 -12.84
CA SER A 206 -40.26 17.63 -13.32
C SER A 206 -40.86 17.36 -14.70
N LEU A 207 -40.68 16.17 -15.28
CA LEU A 207 -41.30 15.81 -16.56
C LEU A 207 -41.73 14.34 -16.56
N LYS A 208 -42.82 14.01 -15.85
CA LYS A 208 -43.88 13.07 -16.29
C LYS A 208 -44.93 12.84 -15.19
N LYS A 209 -46.14 13.34 -15.49
CA LYS A 209 -47.49 12.81 -15.21
C LYS A 209 -47.89 12.47 -13.76
N LYS A 210 -48.93 13.20 -13.33
CA LYS A 210 -49.96 12.83 -12.33
C LYS A 210 -50.34 11.33 -12.40
N LYS A 211 -50.31 10.60 -11.27
CA LYS A 211 -51.41 9.75 -10.72
C LYS A 211 -50.98 8.87 -9.51
N ARG A 212 -51.77 9.00 -8.44
CA ARG A 212 -52.09 8.12 -7.27
C ARG A 212 -51.01 7.74 -6.23
N PRO A 213 -51.37 7.71 -4.92
CA PRO A 213 -50.47 7.30 -3.84
C PRO A 213 -50.57 5.80 -3.62
N SER A 214 -49.45 5.08 -3.62
CA SER A 214 -49.37 3.74 -3.05
C SER A 214 -48.18 3.67 -2.10
N ILE A 215 -48.51 3.45 -0.83
CA ILE A 215 -47.59 3.26 0.28
C ILE A 215 -46.73 2.02 -0.01
N LYS A 216 -45.45 2.23 -0.29
CA LYS A 216 -44.41 1.21 -0.11
C LYS A 216 -43.24 1.86 0.61
N ARG A 217 -43.07 1.48 1.88
CA ARG A 217 -41.86 1.73 2.68
C ARG A 217 -40.65 1.18 1.92
N LYS A 218 -39.90 2.08 1.27
CA LYS A 218 -38.52 1.80 0.85
C LYS A 218 -37.60 2.28 1.98
N SER A 219 -36.81 1.36 2.51
CA SER A 219 -35.72 1.65 3.41
C SER A 219 -34.79 2.69 2.77
N LEU A 220 -34.69 3.85 3.42
CA LEU A 220 -33.69 4.87 3.12
C LEU A 220 -32.32 4.32 3.51
N LYS A 221 -31.67 3.58 2.60
CA LYS A 221 -30.20 3.58 2.58
C LYS A 221 -29.80 4.98 2.12
N GLU A 222 -29.41 5.85 3.06
CA GLU A 222 -28.71 7.09 2.74
C GLU A 222 -27.52 6.76 1.83
N SER A 223 -27.68 6.99 0.53
CA SER A 223 -26.55 6.91 -0.39
C SER A 223 -25.69 8.13 -0.09
N LYS A 224 -24.62 7.96 0.71
CA LYS A 224 -23.58 8.99 0.89
C LYS A 224 -23.24 9.56 -0.49
N SER A 225 -23.53 10.85 -0.69
CA SER A 225 -23.25 11.53 -1.96
C SER A 225 -21.75 11.51 -2.20
N LYS A 226 -21.31 10.78 -3.23
CA LYS A 226 -19.87 10.70 -3.57
C LYS A 226 -19.43 12.01 -4.22
N ALA A 227 -18.54 12.73 -3.54
CA ALA A 227 -17.95 14.00 -3.99
C ALA A 227 -17.12 13.87 -5.29
N PHE A 228 -16.63 12.67 -5.59
CA PHE A 228 -15.78 12.37 -6.72
C PHE A 228 -16.27 11.17 -7.52
N MET A 229 -15.98 11.18 -8.83
CA MET A 229 -16.24 10.09 -9.77
C MET A 229 -15.02 9.88 -10.66
N ILE A 230 -14.62 8.62 -10.84
CA ILE A 230 -13.55 8.23 -11.75
C ILE A 230 -14.16 7.86 -13.10
N LYS A 231 -13.67 8.51 -14.17
CA LYS A 231 -13.99 8.21 -15.56
C LYS A 231 -12.70 7.84 -16.30
N PRO A 232 -12.34 6.54 -16.31
CA PRO A 232 -11.14 6.10 -17.00
C PRO A 232 -11.31 6.25 -18.51
N VAL A 233 -10.19 6.44 -19.21
CA VAL A 233 -10.11 6.30 -20.66
C VAL A 233 -9.63 4.87 -20.92
N ALA A 234 -10.39 4.11 -21.70
CA ALA A 234 -10.04 2.73 -22.03
C ALA A 234 -8.74 2.72 -22.85
N SER A 235 -7.72 2.04 -22.32
CA SER A 235 -6.49 1.76 -23.05
C SER A 235 -5.93 0.42 -22.56
N PRO A 236 -5.62 -0.53 -23.45
CA PRO A 236 -5.04 -1.81 -23.07
C PRO A 236 -3.60 -1.68 -22.57
N PHE A 237 -2.92 -0.57 -22.90
CA PHE A 237 -1.51 -0.33 -22.58
C PHE A 237 -1.31 0.35 -21.22
N ILE A 238 -2.37 0.89 -20.61
CA ILE A 238 -2.29 1.58 -19.32
C ILE A 238 -2.68 0.58 -18.23
N LYS A 239 -1.88 0.53 -17.16
CA LYS A 239 -2.07 -0.31 -15.97
C LYS A 239 -2.13 0.59 -14.74
N PRO A 240 -3.22 1.33 -14.52
CA PRO A 240 -3.30 2.33 -13.44
C PRO A 240 -3.01 1.69 -12.08
N LEU A 241 -2.25 2.38 -11.24
CA LEU A 241 -1.82 1.87 -9.95
C LEU A 241 -2.52 2.58 -8.79
N LEU A 242 -3.06 1.81 -7.85
CA LEU A 242 -3.39 2.30 -6.51
C LEU A 242 -2.32 1.87 -5.52
N VAL A 243 -1.84 2.81 -4.72
CA VAL A 243 -0.85 2.55 -3.67
C VAL A 243 -1.52 2.69 -2.32
N PHE A 244 -1.62 1.61 -1.58
CA PHE A 244 -2.07 1.61 -0.20
C PHE A 244 -0.85 1.54 0.72
N VAL A 245 -0.75 2.45 1.68
CA VAL A 245 0.38 2.52 2.60
C VAL A 245 -0.12 2.45 4.04
N ASN A 246 0.48 1.57 4.84
CA ASN A 246 0.40 1.65 6.29
C ASN A 246 1.55 2.55 6.79
N PRO A 247 1.27 3.81 7.25
CA PRO A 247 2.33 4.75 7.58
C PRO A 247 3.21 4.32 8.75
N LYS A 248 2.67 3.52 9.68
CA LYS A 248 3.36 3.05 10.89
C LYS A 248 4.34 1.90 10.62
N SER A 249 4.21 1.21 9.47
CA SER A 249 5.06 0.06 9.16
C SER A 249 6.54 0.44 8.98
N GLY A 250 7.42 -0.46 9.44
CA GLY A 250 8.87 -0.39 9.22
C GLY A 250 9.60 0.69 10.01
N GLY A 251 9.11 1.09 11.18
CA GLY A 251 9.70 2.18 11.96
C GLY A 251 9.52 3.53 11.26
N ASN A 252 8.27 3.86 10.88
CA ASN A 252 7.89 5.07 10.13
C ASN A 252 8.46 5.17 8.71
N GLN A 253 8.95 4.06 8.14
CA GLN A 253 9.28 4.01 6.71
C GLN A 253 8.04 4.20 5.83
N GLY A 254 6.86 3.75 6.28
CA GLY A 254 5.58 3.95 5.58
C GLY A 254 5.27 5.42 5.30
N ALA A 255 5.36 6.29 6.31
CA ALA A 255 5.15 7.72 6.11
C ALA A 255 6.13 8.33 5.08
N LYS A 256 7.42 7.98 5.15
CA LYS A 256 8.43 8.46 4.19
C LYS A 256 8.14 7.97 2.77
N ILE A 257 7.74 6.71 2.61
CA ILE A 257 7.49 6.14 1.28
C ILE A 257 6.23 6.73 0.64
N MET A 258 5.18 6.97 1.44
CA MET A 258 3.97 7.65 1.00
C MET A 258 4.30 9.02 0.40
N GLN A 259 5.16 9.80 1.06
CA GLN A 259 5.65 11.09 0.55
C GLN A 259 6.44 10.99 -0.77
N LYS A 260 7.16 9.88 -0.97
CA LYS A 260 7.85 9.61 -2.24
C LYS A 260 6.84 9.21 -3.33
N PHE A 261 5.85 8.37 -3.05
CA PHE A 261 4.80 8.03 -4.03
C PHE A 261 3.96 9.23 -4.43
N ILE A 262 3.55 10.08 -3.48
CA ILE A 262 2.84 11.33 -3.78
C ILE A 262 3.65 12.22 -4.73
N TRP A 263 4.99 12.18 -4.73
CA TRP A 263 5.78 12.93 -5.70
C TRP A 263 5.67 12.38 -7.12
N TYR A 264 5.77 11.06 -7.28
CA TYR A 264 5.80 10.39 -8.58
C TYR A 264 4.42 10.22 -9.20
N LEU A 265 3.41 10.01 -8.38
CA LEU A 265 2.05 9.66 -8.78
C LEU A 265 1.08 10.83 -8.57
N ASN A 266 -0.14 10.70 -9.08
CA ASN A 266 -1.24 11.57 -8.66
C ASN A 266 -1.50 11.33 -7.17
N PRO A 267 -1.50 12.36 -6.30
CA PRO A 267 -1.78 12.18 -4.87
C PRO A 267 -3.06 11.41 -4.59
N ARG A 268 -4.06 11.51 -5.48
CA ARG A 268 -5.35 10.80 -5.40
C ARG A 268 -5.32 9.31 -5.75
N GLN A 269 -4.14 8.74 -6.01
CA GLN A 269 -3.94 7.30 -6.16
C GLN A 269 -3.10 6.69 -5.02
N VAL A 270 -2.71 7.51 -4.03
CA VAL A 270 -1.94 7.10 -2.86
C VAL A 270 -2.81 7.24 -1.61
N PHE A 271 -3.10 6.12 -0.96
CA PHE A 271 -4.04 6.02 0.16
C PHE A 271 -3.33 5.62 1.44
N ASP A 272 -3.70 6.30 2.52
CA ASP A 272 -3.30 5.96 3.88
C ASP A 272 -4.30 4.95 4.45
N LEU A 273 -3.83 3.74 4.75
CA LEU A 273 -4.68 2.68 5.29
C LEU A 273 -5.20 2.99 6.70
N SER A 274 -4.53 3.86 7.46
CA SER A 274 -5.03 4.30 8.77
C SER A 274 -6.24 5.25 8.66
N GLN A 275 -6.51 5.79 7.47
CA GLN A 275 -7.61 6.72 7.20
C GLN A 275 -8.75 6.02 6.45
N GLY A 276 -9.52 5.18 7.16
CA GLY A 276 -10.73 4.55 6.61
C GLY A 276 -10.50 3.27 5.79
N GLY A 277 -9.27 2.75 5.78
CA GLY A 277 -8.93 1.47 5.14
C GLY A 277 -9.02 1.48 3.60
N PRO A 278 -8.92 0.31 2.95
CA PRO A 278 -8.84 0.23 1.49
C PRO A 278 -10.20 0.30 0.77
N ARG A 279 -11.32 0.07 1.48
CA ARG A 279 -12.63 -0.20 0.87
C ARG A 279 -13.16 0.96 0.01
N GLU A 280 -13.16 2.18 0.54
CA GLU A 280 -13.73 3.34 -0.15
C GLU A 280 -12.98 3.66 -1.45
N ALA A 281 -11.64 3.57 -1.41
CA ALA A 281 -10.78 3.74 -2.56
C ALA A 281 -11.05 2.66 -3.62
N LEU A 282 -11.10 1.38 -3.22
CA LEU A 282 -11.37 0.28 -4.14
C LEU A 282 -12.76 0.42 -4.80
N GLU A 283 -13.78 0.80 -4.05
CA GLU A 283 -15.11 1.08 -4.62
C GLU A 283 -15.10 2.22 -5.64
N MET A 284 -14.32 3.28 -5.38
CA MET A 284 -14.22 4.44 -6.25
C MET A 284 -13.56 4.08 -7.60
N TYR A 285 -12.56 3.20 -7.57
CA TYR A 285 -11.78 2.78 -8.74
C TYR A 285 -12.25 1.47 -9.38
N ARG A 286 -13.35 0.88 -8.90
CA ARG A 286 -13.88 -0.42 -9.35
C ARG A 286 -14.09 -0.57 -10.86
N LYS A 287 -14.35 0.54 -11.57
CA LYS A 287 -14.60 0.55 -13.03
C LYS A 287 -13.33 0.76 -13.87
N VAL A 288 -12.17 0.90 -13.24
CA VAL A 288 -10.90 1.11 -13.94
C VAL A 288 -10.38 -0.23 -14.44
N ALA A 289 -10.25 -0.37 -15.76
CA ALA A 289 -9.67 -1.55 -16.38
C ALA A 289 -8.16 -1.66 -16.10
N ASN A 290 -7.62 -2.88 -16.12
CA ASN A 290 -6.19 -3.18 -15.91
C ASN A 290 -5.60 -2.57 -14.63
N LEU A 291 -6.43 -2.34 -13.62
CA LEU A 291 -6.02 -1.79 -12.34
C LEU A 291 -5.00 -2.71 -11.66
N ARG A 292 -3.90 -2.15 -11.16
CA ARG A 292 -2.95 -2.84 -10.27
C ARG A 292 -2.98 -2.19 -8.89
N ILE A 293 -2.63 -2.97 -7.87
CA ILE A 293 -2.57 -2.50 -6.48
C ILE A 293 -1.17 -2.74 -5.92
N LEU A 294 -0.64 -1.77 -5.18
CA LEU A 294 0.58 -1.91 -4.40
C LEU A 294 0.27 -1.77 -2.90
N ALA A 295 0.45 -2.85 -2.16
CA ALA A 295 0.30 -2.90 -0.71
C ALA A 295 1.65 -2.62 -0.03
N CYS A 296 1.81 -1.45 0.58
CA CYS A 296 3.00 -1.07 1.33
C CYS A 296 2.80 -1.33 2.83
N GLY A 297 3.32 -2.44 3.33
CA GLY A 297 3.08 -2.89 4.71
C GLY A 297 3.78 -4.22 5.04
N GLY A 298 3.25 -4.94 6.02
CA GLY A 298 3.60 -6.34 6.28
C GLY A 298 2.63 -7.31 5.59
N ASP A 299 2.74 -8.60 5.90
CA ASP A 299 1.88 -9.65 5.32
C ASP A 299 0.39 -9.40 5.63
N GLY A 300 0.06 -9.02 6.88
CA GLY A 300 -1.32 -8.65 7.26
C GLY A 300 -1.90 -7.44 6.48
N THR A 301 -1.06 -6.51 6.01
CA THR A 301 -1.52 -5.40 5.14
C THR A 301 -1.97 -5.91 3.77
N ALA A 302 -1.21 -6.86 3.19
CA ALA A 302 -1.60 -7.50 1.94
C ALA A 302 -2.88 -8.34 2.13
N GLY A 303 -2.95 -9.12 3.21
CA GLY A 303 -4.14 -9.90 3.57
C GLY A 303 -5.39 -9.04 3.71
N TRP A 304 -5.31 -7.90 4.41
CA TRP A 304 -6.44 -6.97 4.56
C TRP A 304 -6.98 -6.45 3.22
N ILE A 305 -6.08 -6.06 2.31
CA ILE A 305 -6.46 -5.59 0.97
C ILE A 305 -7.11 -6.71 0.16
N LEU A 306 -6.53 -7.92 0.17
CA LEU A 306 -7.08 -9.08 -0.53
C LEU A 306 -8.48 -9.45 -0.02
N SER A 307 -8.68 -9.51 1.31
CA SER A 307 -10.00 -9.74 1.92
C SER A 307 -11.01 -8.66 1.53
N THR A 308 -10.58 -7.40 1.44
CA THR A 308 -11.45 -6.32 1.00
C THR A 308 -11.85 -6.47 -0.47
N LEU A 309 -10.93 -6.89 -1.34
CA LEU A 309 -11.21 -7.15 -2.76
C LEU A 309 -12.28 -8.23 -2.95
N ASP A 310 -12.23 -9.32 -2.17
CA ASP A 310 -13.27 -10.36 -2.22
C ASP A 310 -14.61 -9.81 -1.77
N SER A 311 -14.64 -9.07 -0.65
CA SER A 311 -15.87 -8.52 -0.10
C SER A 311 -16.57 -7.57 -1.07
N LEU A 312 -15.78 -6.91 -1.93
CA LEU A 312 -16.28 -6.04 -2.97
C LEU A 312 -16.72 -6.83 -4.21
N GLY A 313 -16.17 -8.02 -4.47
CA GLY A 313 -16.48 -8.81 -5.67
C GLY A 313 -16.01 -8.12 -6.96
N MET A 314 -14.76 -7.65 -6.99
CA MET A 314 -14.19 -7.02 -8.19
C MET A 314 -13.93 -8.08 -9.27
N ASN A 315 -14.39 -7.83 -10.50
CA ASN A 315 -14.23 -8.76 -11.62
C ASN A 315 -13.75 -8.02 -12.89
N PRO A 316 -12.57 -8.36 -13.45
CA PRO A 316 -11.57 -9.27 -12.88
C PRO A 316 -10.94 -8.69 -11.59
N PRO A 317 -10.48 -9.53 -10.65
CA PRO A 317 -9.79 -9.06 -9.46
C PRO A 317 -8.42 -8.48 -9.83
N PRO A 318 -8.10 -7.24 -9.42
CA PRO A 318 -6.83 -6.59 -9.75
C PRO A 318 -5.67 -7.31 -9.04
N PRO A 319 -4.52 -7.50 -9.73
CA PRO A 319 -3.36 -8.10 -9.11
C PRO A 319 -2.75 -7.20 -8.02
N VAL A 320 -2.31 -7.82 -6.92
CA VAL A 320 -1.70 -7.14 -5.77
C VAL A 320 -0.19 -7.36 -5.75
N ALA A 321 0.57 -6.28 -5.82
CA ALA A 321 2.01 -6.24 -5.52
C ALA A 321 2.23 -5.90 -4.05
N VAL A 322 3.34 -6.37 -3.47
CA VAL A 322 3.68 -6.11 -2.06
C VAL A 322 5.00 -5.36 -1.95
N LEU A 323 5.03 -4.30 -1.15
CA LEU A 323 6.25 -3.59 -0.79
C LEU A 323 6.55 -3.86 0.69
N PRO A 324 7.60 -4.64 1.00
CA PRO A 324 7.85 -5.18 2.33
C PRO A 324 8.30 -4.08 3.30
N LEU A 325 7.37 -3.53 4.05
CA LEU A 325 7.64 -2.57 5.12
C LEU A 325 7.65 -3.21 6.50
N GLY A 326 7.02 -4.38 6.68
CA GLY A 326 6.91 -5.11 7.94
C GLY A 326 8.22 -5.76 8.42
N THR A 327 8.11 -6.63 9.42
CA THR A 327 9.24 -7.37 10.01
C THR A 327 9.40 -8.77 9.41
N GLY A 328 8.27 -9.50 9.31
CA GLY A 328 8.13 -10.86 8.78
C GLY A 328 8.34 -10.87 7.28
N ASN A 329 7.42 -10.32 6.49
CA ASN A 329 7.47 -10.13 5.03
C ASN A 329 7.73 -11.44 4.27
N ASP A 330 7.11 -12.52 4.71
CA ASP A 330 7.33 -13.85 4.15
C ASP A 330 6.67 -13.97 2.77
N LEU A 331 5.47 -13.38 2.59
CA LEU A 331 4.82 -13.30 1.27
C LEU A 331 5.67 -12.52 0.27
N ALA A 332 6.24 -11.39 0.71
CA ALA A 332 7.10 -10.57 -0.14
C ALA A 332 8.40 -11.29 -0.55
N ARG A 333 8.97 -12.15 0.31
CA ARG A 333 10.13 -12.98 -0.06
C ARG A 333 9.75 -14.04 -1.08
N THR A 334 8.62 -14.72 -0.89
CA THR A 334 8.08 -15.69 -1.86
C THR A 334 7.89 -15.04 -3.23
N LEU A 335 7.36 -13.83 -3.27
CA LEU A 335 7.10 -13.08 -4.50
C LEU A 335 8.31 -12.29 -5.04
N ASN A 336 9.52 -12.57 -4.55
CA ASN A 336 10.79 -11.92 -4.92
C ASN A 336 10.86 -10.40 -4.66
N TRP A 337 9.93 -9.81 -3.90
CA TRP A 337 10.00 -8.40 -3.47
C TRP A 337 11.01 -8.15 -2.36
N GLY A 338 11.44 -9.21 -1.68
CA GLY A 338 12.52 -9.19 -0.69
C GLY A 338 12.01 -9.11 0.76
N GLY A 339 12.95 -9.12 1.72
CA GLY A 339 12.63 -9.17 3.14
C GLY A 339 12.36 -7.83 3.81
N GLY A 340 12.55 -6.72 3.09
CA GLY A 340 12.35 -5.37 3.62
C GLY A 340 12.75 -4.32 2.59
N TYR A 341 12.12 -3.16 2.65
CA TYR A 341 12.50 -2.00 1.84
C TYR A 341 13.87 -1.47 2.29
N THR A 342 14.76 -1.25 1.31
CA THR A 342 16.15 -0.79 1.47
C THR A 342 16.43 0.45 0.60
N ASP A 343 15.52 1.43 0.65
CA ASP A 343 15.63 2.69 -0.11
C ASP A 343 15.75 2.54 -1.64
N GLU A 344 15.25 1.43 -2.19
CA GLU A 344 15.15 1.24 -3.64
C GLU A 344 14.42 2.44 -4.30
N PRO A 345 14.91 2.95 -5.45
CA PRO A 345 14.27 4.07 -6.13
C PRO A 345 12.81 3.75 -6.49
N ILE A 346 11.89 4.68 -6.16
CA ILE A 346 10.45 4.51 -6.46
C ILE A 346 10.21 4.26 -7.94
N SER A 347 10.97 4.91 -8.82
CA SER A 347 10.91 4.67 -10.27
C SER A 347 11.08 3.19 -10.61
N LYS A 348 12.01 2.49 -9.94
CA LYS A 348 12.25 1.07 -10.18
C LYS A 348 11.12 0.19 -9.64
N ILE A 349 10.58 0.56 -8.47
CA ILE A 349 9.40 -0.11 -7.90
C ILE A 349 8.20 0.01 -8.85
N LEU A 350 7.91 1.21 -9.36
CA LEU A 350 6.80 1.44 -10.29
C LEU A 350 6.93 0.58 -11.56
N SER A 351 8.12 0.52 -12.17
CA SER A 351 8.36 -0.34 -13.33
C SER A 351 8.17 -1.83 -12.99
N HIS A 352 8.64 -2.30 -11.83
CA HIS A 352 8.39 -3.68 -11.41
C HIS A 352 6.91 -3.98 -11.17
N VAL A 353 6.14 -3.01 -10.65
CA VAL A 353 4.69 -3.16 -10.48
C VAL A 353 3.96 -3.11 -11.83
N GLU A 354 4.45 -2.34 -12.80
CA GLU A 354 3.86 -2.24 -14.15
C GLU A 354 4.12 -3.48 -15.00
N ASP A 355 5.38 -3.93 -15.04
CA ASP A 355 5.86 -5.00 -15.92
C ASP A 355 5.85 -6.39 -15.27
N GLY A 356 5.68 -6.46 -13.95
CA GLY A 356 5.73 -7.72 -13.21
C GLY A 356 4.65 -8.70 -13.71
N PRO A 357 5.00 -9.99 -13.91
CA PRO A 357 4.03 -11.00 -14.27
C PRO A 357 3.04 -11.23 -13.12
N VAL A 358 1.82 -11.58 -13.49
CA VAL A 358 0.78 -11.95 -12.53
C VAL A 358 0.87 -13.46 -12.31
N VAL A 359 0.94 -13.86 -11.04
CA VAL A 359 0.92 -15.26 -10.60
C VAL A 359 -0.28 -15.47 -9.68
N GLN A 360 -0.72 -16.72 -9.55
CA GLN A 360 -1.76 -17.08 -8.59
C GLN A 360 -1.17 -17.27 -7.20
N LEU A 361 -1.98 -16.98 -6.19
CA LEU A 361 -1.69 -17.26 -4.79
C LEU A 361 -2.91 -17.92 -4.18
N ASP A 362 -2.77 -19.16 -3.75
CA ASP A 362 -3.81 -19.88 -3.01
C ASP A 362 -4.09 -19.16 -1.70
N ARG A 363 -5.36 -19.10 -1.33
CA ARG A 363 -5.81 -18.55 -0.07
C ARG A 363 -6.74 -19.52 0.61
N TRP A 364 -6.67 -19.53 1.93
CA TRP A 364 -7.27 -20.55 2.76
C TRP A 364 -8.29 -19.92 3.72
N ASN A 365 -9.42 -20.59 3.89
CA ASN A 365 -10.38 -20.32 4.94
C ASN A 365 -10.00 -21.11 6.18
N LEU A 366 -10.14 -20.49 7.34
CA LEU A 366 -10.03 -21.14 8.64
C LEU A 366 -11.41 -21.03 9.29
N GLN A 367 -12.05 -22.13 9.61
CA GLN A 367 -13.31 -22.13 10.35
C GLN A 367 -13.05 -22.72 11.72
N VAL A 368 -13.35 -21.96 12.77
CA VAL A 368 -13.12 -22.37 14.16
C VAL A 368 -14.47 -22.56 14.84
N SER A 369 -14.68 -23.72 15.42
CA SER A 369 -15.87 -24.06 16.19
C SER A 369 -15.48 -24.62 17.56
N PRO A 370 -16.21 -24.31 18.65
CA PRO A 370 -15.87 -24.86 19.97
C PRO A 370 -15.93 -26.39 19.99
N ASN A 371 -14.97 -27.02 20.66
CA ASN A 371 -14.98 -28.46 20.85
C ASN A 371 -15.97 -28.82 21.97
N ARG A 372 -17.11 -29.39 21.61
CA ARG A 372 -18.18 -29.75 22.56
C ARG A 372 -17.84 -30.97 23.44
N GLN A 373 -16.76 -31.69 23.13
CA GLN A 373 -16.33 -32.86 23.89
C GLN A 373 -15.58 -32.49 25.17
N VAL A 374 -15.17 -31.23 25.32
CA VAL A 374 -14.46 -30.72 26.50
C VAL A 374 -15.40 -29.78 27.25
N ALA A 375 -15.71 -30.09 28.50
CA ALA A 375 -16.49 -29.20 29.36
C ALA A 375 -15.73 -27.87 29.55
N ALA A 376 -16.45 -26.75 29.62
CA ALA A 376 -15.82 -25.45 29.83
C ALA A 376 -15.15 -25.43 31.22
N ASP A 377 -13.82 -25.39 31.26
CA ASP A 377 -13.08 -25.23 32.52
C ASP A 377 -13.49 -23.90 33.19
N GLU A 378 -14.10 -24.01 34.37
CA GLU A 378 -14.46 -22.88 35.26
C GLU A 378 -13.22 -22.22 35.93
N GLY A 379 -12.00 -22.69 35.67
CA GLY A 379 -10.82 -22.40 36.49
C GLY A 379 -9.77 -21.42 35.97
N ASP A 380 -10.03 -20.57 34.96
CA ASP A 380 -9.03 -19.60 34.47
C ASP A 380 -9.62 -18.19 34.39
N GLU A 381 -9.59 -17.49 35.54
CA GLU A 381 -9.80 -16.05 35.65
C GLU A 381 -8.53 -15.33 35.17
N GLY A 382 -8.48 -14.92 33.90
CA GLY A 382 -7.37 -14.10 33.41
C GLY A 382 -7.17 -14.06 31.90
N GLY A 383 -8.15 -13.55 31.15
CA GLY A 383 -7.97 -13.17 29.75
C GLY A 383 -9.21 -13.45 28.90
N ASP A 384 -9.59 -12.49 28.06
CA ASP A 384 -10.78 -12.50 27.21
C ASP A 384 -11.06 -13.87 26.56
N LYS A 385 -11.95 -14.66 27.17
CA LYS A 385 -12.44 -15.93 26.63
C LYS A 385 -13.42 -15.61 25.51
N VAL A 386 -12.96 -15.70 24.26
CA VAL A 386 -13.80 -15.49 23.07
C VAL A 386 -14.74 -16.69 22.89
N SER A 387 -15.88 -16.67 23.56
CA SER A 387 -16.87 -17.76 23.58
C SER A 387 -18.18 -17.42 22.84
N ARG A 388 -18.13 -16.81 21.64
CA ARG A 388 -19.34 -16.70 20.81
C ARG A 388 -19.09 -16.30 19.36
N TRP A 389 -19.03 -17.22 18.40
CA TRP A 389 -19.17 -16.84 16.98
C TRP A 389 -19.89 -17.87 16.12
N SER A 390 -20.95 -17.42 15.44
CA SER A 390 -21.46 -17.99 14.21
C SER A 390 -21.18 -16.98 13.10
N SER A 391 -20.75 -17.49 11.94
CA SER A 391 -20.64 -16.78 10.65
C SER A 391 -19.50 -15.74 10.47
N TRP A 392 -18.51 -16.17 9.68
CA TRP A 392 -17.78 -15.43 8.63
C TRP A 392 -17.21 -14.02 8.96
N LEU A 393 -16.05 -13.95 9.62
CA LEU A 393 -14.96 -13.00 9.31
C LEU A 393 -13.71 -13.41 10.10
N LEU A 394 -12.66 -13.82 9.39
CA LEU A 394 -11.43 -14.32 10.02
C LEU A 394 -10.50 -13.18 10.44
N ILE A 395 -9.79 -13.40 11.55
CA ILE A 395 -8.74 -12.58 12.19
C ILE A 395 -9.25 -11.48 13.13
N GLU A 396 -10.25 -10.67 12.76
CA GLU A 396 -10.71 -9.56 13.63
C GLU A 396 -11.51 -10.04 14.87
N GLN A 397 -12.23 -11.15 14.75
CA GLN A 397 -13.09 -11.71 15.82
C GLN A 397 -12.37 -12.66 16.78
N LEU A 398 -11.10 -13.01 16.54
CA LEU A 398 -10.32 -13.90 17.41
C LEU A 398 -9.76 -13.21 18.66
N GLY A 399 -10.08 -11.93 18.89
CA GLY A 399 -9.54 -11.18 20.03
C GLY A 399 -8.02 -11.01 19.97
N CYS A 400 -7.42 -11.13 18.78
CA CYS A 400 -5.99 -10.91 18.52
C CYS A 400 -5.66 -9.42 18.59
N HIS A 401 -5.76 -8.81 19.77
CA HIS A 401 -5.26 -7.46 20.01
C HIS A 401 -3.77 -7.51 20.38
N GLU A 402 -2.97 -6.71 19.67
CA GLU A 402 -1.55 -6.49 19.98
C GLU A 402 -1.38 -6.00 21.43
N ALA A 403 -0.59 -6.72 22.23
CA ALA A 403 -0.02 -6.18 23.45
C ALA A 403 1.14 -5.24 23.09
N ASN A 404 0.94 -3.92 23.31
CA ASN A 404 1.93 -2.82 23.24
C ASN A 404 2.44 -2.38 21.85
N PRO A 405 1.67 -1.56 21.10
CA PRO A 405 2.11 -0.91 19.86
C PRO A 405 3.38 -0.05 20.00
N GLU A 406 3.63 0.52 21.20
CA GLU A 406 4.75 1.45 21.42
C GLU A 406 6.13 0.80 21.46
N LYS A 407 6.21 -0.53 21.61
CA LYS A 407 7.50 -1.26 21.67
C LYS A 407 8.06 -1.61 20.28
N PHE A 408 7.27 -1.44 19.21
CA PHE A 408 7.58 -1.94 17.86
C PHE A 408 8.17 -0.89 16.90
N ASN A 409 9.21 -0.16 17.33
CA ASN A 409 9.79 0.93 16.54
C ASN A 409 10.93 0.53 15.59
N SER A 410 11.37 -0.74 15.58
CA SER A 410 12.46 -1.21 14.71
C SER A 410 12.30 -2.68 14.32
N ARG A 411 12.47 -3.01 13.03
CA ARG A 411 12.43 -4.40 12.51
C ARG A 411 13.41 -5.32 13.25
N PHE A 412 14.61 -4.83 13.56
CA PHE A 412 15.63 -5.62 14.25
C PHE A 412 15.20 -5.96 15.69
N ARG A 413 14.68 -4.98 16.43
CA ARG A 413 14.17 -5.17 17.79
C ARG A 413 12.95 -6.10 17.80
N ASN A 414 12.09 -5.98 16.80
CA ASN A 414 10.93 -6.83 16.62
C ASN A 414 11.36 -8.29 16.37
N LYS A 415 12.32 -8.53 15.47
CA LYS A 415 12.88 -9.87 15.24
C LYS A 415 13.49 -10.47 16.51
N MET A 416 14.24 -9.68 17.26
CA MET A 416 14.87 -10.14 18.51
C MET A 416 13.84 -10.40 19.62
N PHE A 417 12.75 -9.62 19.66
CA PHE A 417 11.62 -9.87 20.55
C PHE A 417 10.92 -11.19 20.21
N TYR A 418 10.62 -11.44 18.93
CA TYR A 418 10.01 -12.71 18.50
C TYR A 418 10.92 -13.91 18.75
N ALA A 419 12.23 -13.78 18.49
CA ALA A 419 13.21 -14.82 18.82
C ALA A 419 13.30 -15.08 20.33
N GLY A 420 13.30 -14.02 21.14
CA GLY A 420 13.36 -14.12 22.61
C GLY A 420 12.06 -14.65 23.23
N ALA A 421 10.89 -14.29 22.69
CA ALA A 421 9.59 -14.79 23.13
C ALA A 421 9.44 -16.28 22.79
N GLY A 422 9.75 -16.67 21.55
CA GLY A 422 9.73 -18.08 21.12
C GLY A 422 10.72 -18.94 21.90
N GLY A 423 11.92 -18.43 22.19
CA GLY A 423 12.91 -19.12 23.03
C GLY A 423 12.48 -19.27 24.49
N ARG A 424 11.84 -18.25 25.09
CA ARG A 424 11.31 -18.33 26.46
C ARG A 424 10.16 -19.31 26.59
N GLU A 425 9.29 -19.42 25.60
CA GLU A 425 8.17 -20.36 25.59
C GLU A 425 8.64 -21.81 25.38
N LEU A 426 9.68 -22.00 24.55
CA LEU A 426 10.38 -23.29 24.41
C LEU A 426 11.02 -23.74 25.74
N MET A 427 11.57 -22.80 26.52
CA MET A 427 12.17 -23.09 27.83
C MET A 427 11.13 -23.31 28.96
N LYS A 428 9.94 -22.71 28.87
CA LYS A 428 8.88 -22.84 29.89
C LYS A 428 8.14 -24.19 29.87
N GLY A 429 8.37 -25.04 28.87
CA GLY A 429 7.88 -26.43 28.87
C GLY A 429 6.35 -26.60 28.75
N SER A 430 5.59 -25.52 28.59
CA SER A 430 4.12 -25.51 28.51
C SER A 430 3.54 -26.20 27.26
N SER A 431 4.39 -26.57 26.30
CA SER A 431 4.01 -27.29 25.06
C SER A 431 4.58 -28.71 24.97
N LYS A 432 5.12 -29.26 26.07
CA LYS A 432 5.73 -30.61 26.09
C LYS A 432 4.77 -31.75 25.71
N ASP A 433 3.46 -31.46 25.65
CA ASP A 433 2.40 -32.44 25.44
C ASP A 433 1.42 -32.06 24.30
N LEU A 434 1.78 -31.17 23.36
CA LEU A 434 0.88 -30.77 22.26
C LEU A 434 0.28 -32.00 21.54
N ALA A 435 1.14 -32.98 21.23
CA ALA A 435 0.73 -34.21 20.55
C ALA A 435 -0.33 -35.04 21.31
N LYS A 436 -0.47 -34.86 22.64
CA LYS A 436 -1.48 -35.56 23.45
C LYS A 436 -2.86 -34.91 23.39
N TYR A 437 -2.93 -33.63 23.03
CA TYR A 437 -4.16 -32.82 23.10
C TYR A 437 -4.66 -32.34 21.74
N VAL A 438 -4.10 -32.88 20.66
CA VAL A 438 -4.47 -32.52 19.29
C VAL A 438 -4.74 -33.79 18.49
N GLN A 439 -5.87 -33.80 17.80
CA GLN A 439 -6.18 -34.74 16.74
C GLN A 439 -6.05 -34.01 15.40
N VAL A 440 -5.39 -34.64 14.43
CA VAL A 440 -5.15 -34.06 13.10
C VAL A 440 -5.65 -35.03 12.05
N VAL A 441 -6.69 -34.64 11.32
CA VAL A 441 -7.20 -35.37 10.16
C VAL A 441 -6.97 -34.51 8.93
N VAL A 442 -6.35 -35.07 7.90
CA VAL A 442 -6.06 -34.37 6.65
C VAL A 442 -6.73 -35.10 5.50
N SER A 443 -7.28 -34.35 4.55
CA SER A 443 -7.87 -34.94 3.35
C SER A 443 -6.88 -34.88 2.19
N ARG A 444 -6.56 -36.04 1.62
CA ARG A 444 -5.65 -36.18 0.48
C ARG A 444 -6.32 -37.06 -0.57
N LEU A 445 -6.41 -36.58 -1.82
CA LEU A 445 -6.95 -37.34 -2.96
C LEU A 445 -8.36 -37.94 -2.70
N CYS A 446 -9.18 -37.26 -1.89
CA CYS A 446 -10.52 -37.67 -1.46
C CYS A 446 -10.58 -38.72 -0.34
N ASP A 447 -9.44 -39.10 0.25
CA ASP A 447 -9.39 -39.93 1.44
C ASP A 447 -9.02 -39.10 2.68
N ASP A 448 -9.75 -39.32 3.78
CA ASP A 448 -9.42 -38.74 5.08
C ASP A 448 -8.40 -39.62 5.80
N ILE A 449 -7.24 -39.03 6.10
CA ILE A 449 -6.12 -39.71 6.76
C ILE A 449 -5.98 -39.11 8.16
N ASP A 450 -6.12 -39.96 9.18
CA ASP A 450 -5.82 -39.58 10.56
C ASP A 450 -4.30 -39.61 10.80
N MET A 451 -3.72 -38.42 11.03
CA MET A 451 -2.29 -38.22 11.25
C MET A 451 -1.93 -38.18 12.73
N THR A 452 -2.90 -38.35 13.63
CA THR A 452 -2.72 -38.19 15.08
C THR A 452 -1.67 -39.14 15.64
N ALA A 453 -1.68 -40.41 15.21
CA ALA A 453 -0.69 -41.40 15.65
C ALA A 453 0.74 -40.98 15.28
N LYS A 454 0.95 -40.50 14.04
CA LYS A 454 2.26 -40.03 13.56
C LYS A 454 2.73 -38.79 14.33
N VAL A 455 1.82 -37.87 14.67
CA VAL A 455 2.13 -36.69 15.48
C VAL A 455 2.58 -37.08 16.90
N GLN A 456 1.95 -38.10 17.49
CA GLN A 456 2.29 -38.65 18.81
C GLN A 456 3.62 -39.41 18.80
N GLU A 457 3.83 -40.27 17.80
CA GLU A 457 5.05 -41.06 17.63
C GLU A 457 6.29 -40.15 17.50
N LEU A 458 6.20 -39.12 16.67
CA LEU A 458 7.28 -38.15 16.44
C LEU A 458 7.45 -37.14 17.58
N LYS A 459 6.60 -37.18 18.61
CA LYS A 459 6.62 -36.26 19.78
C LYS A 459 6.70 -34.79 19.37
N LEU A 460 5.88 -34.41 18.38
CA LEU A 460 5.90 -33.06 17.83
C LEU A 460 5.40 -32.04 18.86
N HIS A 461 6.12 -30.92 18.94
CA HIS A 461 5.81 -29.80 19.83
C HIS A 461 5.14 -28.65 19.12
N CYS A 462 5.26 -28.58 17.79
CA CYS A 462 4.63 -27.57 16.96
C CYS A 462 4.18 -28.20 15.64
N LEU A 463 2.99 -27.82 15.19
CA LEU A 463 2.46 -28.16 13.87
C LEU A 463 2.36 -26.89 13.05
N LEU A 464 2.87 -26.94 11.83
CA LEU A 464 2.86 -25.83 10.89
C LEU A 464 2.10 -26.24 9.63
N PHE A 465 1.08 -25.47 9.32
CA PHE A 465 0.34 -25.54 8.06
C PHE A 465 0.79 -24.35 7.21
N LEU A 466 1.43 -24.63 6.07
CA LEU A 466 2.11 -23.63 5.27
C LEU A 466 1.59 -23.66 3.84
N ASN A 467 1.39 -22.47 3.26
CA ASN A 467 1.01 -22.28 1.87
C ASN A 467 2.12 -21.63 1.03
N ILE A 468 3.01 -20.86 1.67
CA ILE A 468 4.08 -20.14 0.98
C ILE A 468 5.45 -20.72 1.34
N PRO A 469 6.40 -20.82 0.39
CA PRO A 469 7.75 -21.36 0.61
C PRO A 469 8.58 -20.69 1.71
N ARG A 470 8.21 -19.48 2.12
CA ARG A 470 8.97 -18.68 3.07
C ARG A 470 8.19 -18.54 4.35
N TYR A 471 8.85 -18.76 5.47
CA TYR A 471 8.29 -18.61 6.80
C TYR A 471 9.34 -18.03 7.74
N CYS A 472 8.91 -17.50 8.89
CA CYS A 472 9.78 -17.07 9.98
C CYS A 472 10.98 -16.23 9.52
N SER A 473 10.72 -15.14 8.79
CA SER A 473 11.76 -14.25 8.23
C SER A 473 12.56 -14.81 7.05
N GLY A 474 12.03 -15.78 6.32
CA GLY A 474 12.58 -16.28 5.06
C GLY A 474 13.24 -17.65 5.11
N THR A 475 13.10 -18.39 6.22
CA THR A 475 13.46 -19.80 6.28
C THR A 475 12.57 -20.60 5.31
N VAL A 476 12.98 -21.82 4.98
CA VAL A 476 12.27 -22.70 4.04
C VAL A 476 11.95 -23.99 4.78
N PRO A 477 10.91 -24.01 5.63
CA PRO A 477 10.70 -25.13 6.53
C PRO A 477 10.30 -26.43 5.81
N TRP A 478 9.70 -26.31 4.63
CA TRP A 478 9.47 -27.46 3.75
C TRP A 478 10.76 -27.97 3.11
N GLY A 479 11.78 -27.15 2.85
CA GLY A 479 12.97 -27.57 2.11
C GLY A 479 12.67 -28.22 0.73
N ASN A 480 13.56 -29.11 0.28
CA ASN A 480 13.40 -29.86 -0.99
C ASN A 480 13.15 -31.34 -0.68
N PRO A 481 11.97 -31.91 -0.97
CA PRO A 481 11.74 -33.33 -0.73
C PRO A 481 12.64 -34.14 -1.66
N SER A 482 13.42 -35.05 -1.09
CA SER A 482 14.18 -36.03 -1.87
C SER A 482 13.20 -37.09 -2.39
N SER A 483 13.17 -37.29 -3.70
CA SER A 483 12.31 -38.28 -4.36
C SER A 483 12.60 -39.73 -3.91
N SER A 484 13.73 -39.97 -3.26
CA SER A 484 14.13 -41.27 -2.71
C SER A 484 13.58 -41.60 -1.31
N GLN A 485 13.28 -40.59 -0.48
CA GLN A 485 12.78 -40.82 0.90
C GLN A 485 11.29 -40.54 1.03
N HIS A 486 10.73 -39.68 0.19
CA HIS A 486 9.31 -39.32 0.17
C HIS A 486 8.80 -39.22 -1.28
N PRO A 487 8.64 -40.36 -1.99
CA PRO A 487 8.21 -40.36 -3.39
C PRO A 487 6.83 -39.73 -3.59
N GLU A 488 6.01 -39.64 -2.55
CA GLU A 488 4.68 -39.04 -2.58
C GLU A 488 4.64 -37.53 -2.33
N LEU A 489 5.77 -36.86 -2.04
CA LEU A 489 5.79 -35.42 -1.70
C LEU A 489 6.39 -34.59 -2.83
N GLU A 490 5.70 -33.51 -3.20
CA GLU A 490 6.13 -32.59 -4.25
C GLU A 490 6.84 -31.35 -3.69
N PRO A 491 7.64 -30.64 -4.52
CA PRO A 491 8.16 -29.33 -4.16
C PRO A 491 7.03 -28.36 -3.83
N GLN A 492 7.18 -27.60 -2.74
CA GLN A 492 6.18 -26.65 -2.29
C GLN A 492 5.92 -25.55 -3.33
N ARG A 493 4.64 -25.32 -3.61
CA ARG A 493 4.13 -24.24 -4.44
C ARG A 493 3.07 -23.46 -3.68
N HIS A 494 2.72 -22.29 -4.20
CA HIS A 494 1.76 -21.38 -3.56
C HIS A 494 0.51 -21.20 -4.43
N ASP A 495 0.37 -22.04 -5.46
CA ASP A 495 -0.60 -21.93 -6.55
C ASP A 495 -1.12 -23.29 -7.03
N ASP A 496 -0.92 -24.36 -6.25
CA ASP A 496 -1.27 -25.74 -6.58
C ASP A 496 -2.51 -26.27 -5.84
N GLY A 497 -3.05 -25.48 -4.90
CA GLY A 497 -4.20 -25.83 -4.08
C GLY A 497 -3.88 -26.83 -2.95
N TYR A 498 -2.61 -26.95 -2.55
CA TYR A 498 -2.18 -27.79 -1.44
C TYR A 498 -1.62 -26.97 -0.27
N LEU A 499 -1.74 -27.53 0.94
CA LEU A 499 -1.05 -27.08 2.15
C LEU A 499 0.04 -28.07 2.52
N GLU A 500 1.22 -27.56 2.79
CA GLU A 500 2.30 -28.31 3.41
C GLU A 500 2.07 -28.41 4.92
N VAL A 501 1.97 -29.64 5.41
CA VAL A 501 1.83 -29.93 6.84
C VAL A 501 3.14 -30.45 7.39
N LEU A 502 3.72 -29.71 8.33
CA LEU A 502 5.03 -29.95 8.93
C LEU A 502 4.92 -30.07 10.46
N GLY A 503 5.77 -30.92 11.01
CA GLY A 503 5.98 -31.07 12.45
C GLY A 503 7.33 -30.53 12.88
N PHE A 504 7.41 -29.98 14.08
CA PHE A 504 8.68 -29.63 14.71
C PHE A 504 8.81 -30.23 16.10
N THR A 505 9.96 -30.84 16.33
CA THR A 505 10.55 -31.08 17.64
C THR A 505 11.33 -29.83 18.10
N PRO A 506 11.67 -29.69 19.39
CA PRO A 506 12.50 -28.59 19.86
C PRO A 506 13.84 -28.48 19.11
N ALA A 507 14.44 -29.62 18.75
CA ALA A 507 15.69 -29.67 18.00
C ALA A 507 15.52 -29.16 16.56
N THR A 508 14.55 -29.68 15.81
CA THR A 508 14.32 -29.27 14.42
C THR A 508 13.91 -27.79 14.33
N MET A 509 13.10 -27.31 15.28
CA MET A 509 12.76 -25.88 15.38
C MET A 509 13.99 -25.00 15.61
N ALA A 510 14.93 -25.42 16.47
CA ALA A 510 16.17 -24.69 16.71
C ALA A 510 17.07 -24.61 15.46
N THR A 511 17.07 -25.65 14.62
CA THR A 511 17.87 -25.68 13.38
C THR A 511 17.27 -24.88 12.21
N LEU A 512 16.01 -24.44 12.31
CA LEU A 512 15.30 -23.79 11.19
C LEU A 512 16.01 -22.51 10.69
N GLN A 513 16.64 -21.75 11.59
CA GLN A 513 17.36 -20.51 11.26
C GLN A 513 18.71 -20.76 10.56
N VAL A 514 19.28 -21.97 10.68
CA VAL A 514 20.54 -22.37 10.04
C VAL A 514 20.32 -23.23 8.79
N GLY A 515 19.10 -23.24 8.25
CA GLY A 515 18.75 -23.97 7.03
C GLY A 515 18.19 -25.38 7.25
N GLY A 516 17.88 -25.74 8.51
CA GLY A 516 17.12 -26.95 8.80
C GLY A 516 15.70 -26.91 8.26
N HIS A 517 15.06 -28.08 8.19
CA HIS A 517 13.67 -28.28 7.78
C HIS A 517 12.86 -28.97 8.87
N GLY A 518 11.53 -28.87 8.80
CA GLY A 518 10.62 -29.61 9.67
C GLY A 518 10.42 -31.06 9.20
N GLU A 519 9.82 -31.86 10.07
CA GLU A 519 9.36 -33.21 9.74
C GLU A 519 8.15 -33.11 8.79
N ARG A 520 8.27 -33.64 7.57
CA ARG A 520 7.22 -33.56 6.56
C ARG A 520 6.15 -34.59 6.85
N LEU A 521 4.94 -34.13 7.16
CA LEU A 521 3.82 -35.03 7.44
C LEU A 521 3.08 -35.39 6.17
N CYS A 522 2.62 -34.39 5.42
CA CYS A 522 1.89 -34.56 4.16
C CYS A 522 1.72 -33.23 3.40
N GLN A 523 1.17 -33.32 2.19
CA GLN A 523 0.51 -32.23 1.48
C GLN A 523 -0.99 -32.55 1.35
N CYS A 524 -1.86 -31.62 1.73
CA CYS A 524 -3.31 -31.85 1.76
C CYS A 524 -4.13 -30.69 1.18
N ARG A 525 -5.38 -30.94 0.77
CA ARG A 525 -6.32 -29.91 0.26
C ARG A 525 -7.28 -29.40 1.33
N GLU A 526 -7.42 -30.17 2.41
CA GLU A 526 -8.24 -29.84 3.56
C GLU A 526 -7.57 -30.39 4.81
N ALA A 527 -7.67 -29.66 5.91
CA ALA A 527 -7.18 -30.10 7.20
C ALA A 527 -8.21 -29.82 8.30
N ARG A 528 -8.43 -30.80 9.17
CA ARG A 528 -9.27 -30.70 10.36
C ARG A 528 -8.44 -30.99 11.59
N ILE A 529 -8.39 -30.01 12.49
CA ILE A 529 -7.60 -30.05 13.71
C ILE A 529 -8.56 -29.93 14.88
N THR A 530 -8.59 -30.93 15.75
CA THR A 530 -9.42 -30.88 16.97
C THR A 530 -8.50 -30.77 18.18
N THR A 531 -8.67 -29.72 18.97
CA THR A 531 -7.91 -29.47 20.17
C THR A 531 -8.76 -29.77 21.41
N TYR A 532 -8.13 -30.39 22.41
CA TYR A 532 -8.78 -30.78 23.67
C TYR A 532 -8.36 -29.91 24.86
N LYS A 533 -7.42 -28.99 24.64
CA LYS A 533 -6.92 -28.04 25.62
C LYS A 533 -6.70 -26.69 24.96
N THR A 534 -6.68 -25.62 25.74
CA THR A 534 -6.22 -24.32 25.27
C THR A 534 -4.76 -24.40 24.83
N ILE A 535 -4.48 -24.05 23.57
CA ILE A 535 -3.14 -24.06 22.99
C ILE A 535 -2.75 -22.67 22.43
N PRO A 536 -1.45 -22.31 22.46
CA PRO A 536 -0.98 -21.17 21.68
C PRO A 536 -1.09 -21.49 20.18
N MET A 537 -1.60 -20.53 19.41
CA MET A 537 -1.75 -20.62 17.95
C MET A 537 -1.26 -19.32 17.32
N GLN A 538 -0.79 -19.40 16.07
CA GLN A 538 -0.44 -18.23 15.27
C GLN A 538 -1.07 -18.35 13.89
N VAL A 539 -1.70 -17.27 13.41
CA VAL A 539 -2.33 -17.19 12.09
C VAL A 539 -1.80 -15.96 11.38
N ASP A 540 -1.22 -16.13 10.19
CA ASP A 540 -0.67 -15.04 9.36
C ASP A 540 0.26 -14.05 10.09
N GLY A 541 0.96 -14.54 11.11
CA GLY A 541 1.88 -13.74 11.93
C GLY A 541 1.29 -13.29 13.26
N GLU A 542 -0.03 -13.31 13.43
CA GLU A 542 -0.72 -12.84 14.63
C GLU A 542 -0.90 -13.97 15.67
N PRO A 543 -0.37 -13.82 16.90
CA PRO A 543 -0.50 -14.83 17.94
C PRO A 543 -1.87 -14.76 18.63
N CYS A 544 -2.40 -15.92 19.02
CA CYS A 544 -3.62 -16.03 19.81
C CYS A 544 -3.62 -17.28 20.71
N ARG A 545 -4.54 -17.32 21.67
CA ARG A 545 -4.81 -18.53 22.48
C ARG A 545 -6.09 -19.17 21.96
N LEU A 546 -5.96 -20.38 21.42
CA LEU A 546 -7.09 -21.15 20.92
C LEU A 546 -7.62 -22.03 22.06
N ALA A 547 -8.81 -21.71 22.58
CA ALA A 547 -9.56 -22.60 23.47
C ALA A 547 -9.87 -23.95 22.77
N PRO A 548 -10.24 -25.02 23.49
CA PRO A 548 -10.61 -26.30 22.89
C PRO A 548 -11.60 -26.11 21.72
N ALA A 549 -11.17 -26.45 20.51
CA ALA A 549 -11.88 -26.12 19.28
C ALA A 549 -11.63 -27.17 18.18
N SER A 550 -12.60 -27.30 17.27
CA SER A 550 -12.39 -27.92 15.97
C SER A 550 -12.16 -26.83 14.94
N VAL A 551 -10.97 -26.85 14.36
CA VAL A 551 -10.46 -25.94 13.34
C VAL A 551 -10.47 -26.67 12.00
N HIS A 552 -11.02 -26.03 10.99
CA HIS A 552 -11.19 -26.59 9.66
C HIS A 552 -10.58 -25.64 8.63
N ILE A 553 -9.62 -26.14 7.86
CA ILE A 553 -8.85 -25.38 6.86
C ILE A 553 -9.25 -25.86 5.47
N THR A 554 -9.75 -24.95 4.63
CA THR A 554 -10.16 -25.26 3.24
C THR A 554 -9.67 -24.22 2.26
N LEU A 555 -9.42 -24.64 1.02
CA LEU A 555 -9.10 -23.73 -0.06
C LEU A 555 -10.29 -22.77 -0.29
N ARG A 556 -10.02 -21.45 -0.25
CA ARG A 556 -11.03 -20.42 -0.45
C ARG A 556 -11.13 -20.04 -1.92
N ASN A 557 -10.03 -19.56 -2.48
CA ASN A 557 -9.88 -19.10 -3.86
C ASN A 557 -8.40 -18.86 -4.17
N GLN A 558 -8.11 -18.48 -5.42
CA GLN A 558 -6.80 -17.97 -5.83
C GLN A 558 -6.86 -16.46 -6.03
N ALA A 559 -5.82 -15.78 -5.56
CA ALA A 559 -5.65 -14.33 -5.72
C ALA A 559 -4.55 -14.03 -6.74
N ASN A 560 -4.82 -13.05 -7.61
CA ASN A 560 -3.81 -12.51 -8.51
C ASN A 560 -2.80 -11.67 -7.71
N VAL A 561 -1.53 -12.03 -7.77
CA VAL A 561 -0.44 -11.26 -7.16
C VAL A 561 0.67 -10.97 -8.17
N VAL A 562 1.41 -9.88 -7.98
CA VAL A 562 2.49 -9.48 -8.89
C VAL A 562 3.81 -10.03 -8.39
N LEU A 563 4.50 -10.81 -9.22
CA LEU A 563 5.85 -11.27 -8.96
C LEU A 563 6.87 -10.19 -9.36
N LYS A 564 7.87 -9.93 -8.51
CA LYS A 564 8.98 -9.04 -8.90
C LYS A 564 9.92 -9.79 -9.85
N SER A 565 9.99 -9.36 -11.11
CA SER A 565 10.92 -9.94 -12.08
C SER A 565 12.37 -9.82 -11.62
N LYS A 566 13.08 -10.96 -11.53
CA LYS A 566 14.54 -10.98 -11.40
C LYS A 566 15.11 -10.41 -12.70
N ARG A 567 15.98 -9.40 -12.64
CA ARG A 567 16.67 -8.93 -13.84
C ARG A 567 17.42 -10.12 -14.44
N ARG A 568 17.14 -10.48 -15.70
CA ARG A 568 18.11 -11.20 -16.51
C ARG A 568 19.31 -10.27 -16.63
N THR A 569 20.45 -10.63 -16.02
CA THR A 569 21.74 -10.20 -16.55
C THR A 569 21.74 -10.62 -18.02
N PRO A 570 22.02 -9.73 -18.98
CA PRO A 570 22.21 -10.15 -20.35
C PRO A 570 23.38 -11.13 -20.32
N THR A 571 23.10 -12.42 -20.50
CA THR A 571 24.14 -13.37 -20.88
C THR A 571 24.74 -12.81 -22.15
N ALA A 572 26.03 -12.51 -22.13
CA ALA A 572 26.77 -12.19 -23.33
C ALA A 572 26.47 -13.31 -24.32
N LEU A 573 25.83 -12.98 -25.44
CA LEU A 573 25.81 -13.85 -26.60
C LEU A 573 27.28 -14.00 -26.99
N SER A 574 27.86 -15.14 -26.67
CA SER A 574 29.08 -15.60 -27.32
C SER A 574 28.77 -15.63 -28.81
N ALA A 575 29.47 -14.78 -29.55
CA ALA A 575 29.52 -14.88 -31.00
C ALA A 575 30.13 -16.23 -31.37
N GLU A 576 29.38 -17.04 -32.10
CA GLU A 576 29.94 -17.94 -33.11
C GLU A 576 29.76 -17.28 -34.47
#